data_AF-A0AAX4KRE3-F1
#
_entry.id   AF-A0AAX4KRE3-F1
#
_cell.length_a   1.000
_cell.length_b   1.000
_cell.length_c   1.000
_cell.angle_alpha   90.00
_cell.angle_beta   90.00
_cell.angle_gamma   90.00
#
_symmetry.space_group_name_H-M   'P 1'
#
loop_
_entity.id
_entity.type
_entity.pdbx_description
1 polymer ?
#
loop_
_entity_poly.entity_id
_entity_poly.type
_entity_poly.pdbx_seq_one_letter_code
_entity_poly.pdbx_strand_id
1 'polypeptide(L)'
;MASTTAKYIPPWQRAGYTPSTSSNDLPPPRPRWNNRPTPKDLYSQTDLLNIFNHPQDSTLTFFSYSLPPRPPRPEYDPTHTPESPPLPPSPPPLAPPHPLGYLVSYVVLFGNAHPAWSDEHEIWTHTNADKLIEDYEGKRKNFDRPIPVFRSWRGHDHRAEFEFIGWWKMDLLEIVQPQSDELKRMMKEKEKSKGYGRNGRTASAWAESLSFQWIKLKFIKTTETLKEPKELGEKEGEKYLLTVGNLDEEIKVLEKSQVGGD
;
A
#
# COMPACT_ATOMS: atom_id res chain seq x y z
N MET A 1 21.46 39.66 2.46
CA MET A 1 20.13 39.09 2.18
C MET A 1 19.74 38.22 3.36
N ALA A 2 18.79 38.65 4.19
CA ALA A 2 18.32 37.89 5.34
C ALA A 2 16.98 37.24 4.98
N SER A 3 16.97 35.91 4.84
CA SER A 3 15.74 35.13 4.68
C SER A 3 15.19 34.85 6.08
N THR A 4 14.17 35.59 6.49
CA THR A 4 13.40 35.33 7.70
C THR A 4 12.50 34.12 7.48
N THR A 5 13.00 32.94 7.84
CA THR A 5 12.19 31.73 7.97
C THR A 5 11.24 31.87 9.15
N ALA A 6 9.98 32.23 8.87
CA ALA A 6 8.93 32.16 9.86
C ALA A 6 8.70 30.69 10.27
N LYS A 7 9.13 30.33 11.48
CA LYS A 7 8.85 29.03 12.10
C LYS A 7 7.33 28.85 12.19
N TYR A 8 6.81 27.76 11.61
CA TYR A 8 5.40 27.41 11.75
C TYR A 8 5.08 27.06 13.21
N ILE A 9 4.12 27.77 13.80
CA ILE A 9 3.62 27.56 15.16
C ILE A 9 2.30 26.79 15.05
N PRO A 10 2.20 25.57 15.61
CA PRO A 10 0.99 24.77 15.54
C PRO A 10 -0.19 25.48 16.26
N PRO A 11 -1.45 25.19 15.90
CA PRO A 11 -2.63 25.96 16.35
C PRO A 11 -2.76 26.14 17.86
N TRP A 12 -2.34 25.13 18.64
CA TRP A 12 -2.37 25.10 20.10
C TRP A 12 -1.27 25.95 20.77
N GLN A 13 -0.32 26.47 20.00
CA GLN A 13 0.77 27.35 20.46
C GLN A 13 0.64 28.79 19.95
N ARG A 14 -0.46 29.13 19.27
CA ARG A 14 -0.70 30.49 18.75
C ARG A 14 -1.17 31.41 19.88
N ALA A 15 -0.62 32.62 19.93
CA ALA A 15 -1.08 33.66 20.84
C ALA A 15 -2.57 33.95 20.59
N GLY A 16 -3.39 33.85 21.64
CA GLY A 16 -4.86 33.99 21.55
C GLY A 16 -5.63 32.68 21.39
N TYR A 17 -4.98 31.52 21.36
CA TYR A 17 -5.68 30.24 21.48
C TYR A 17 -6.18 30.07 22.92
N THR A 18 -7.48 30.27 23.13
CA THR A 18 -8.17 29.83 24.34
C THR A 18 -8.67 28.41 24.07
N PRO A 19 -8.13 27.36 24.73
CA PRO A 19 -8.81 26.08 24.73
C PRO A 19 -10.16 26.33 25.39
N SER A 20 -11.26 26.12 24.67
CA SER A 20 -12.59 26.21 25.26
C SER A 20 -12.62 25.30 26.49
N THR A 21 -12.74 25.90 27.66
CA THR A 21 -12.85 25.20 28.95
C THR A 21 -14.28 24.77 29.24
N SER A 22 -15.23 24.96 28.30
CA SER A 22 -16.54 24.32 28.38
C SER A 22 -16.40 22.83 28.05
N SER A 23 -16.09 22.08 29.10
CA SER A 23 -16.07 20.62 29.20
C SER A 23 -17.44 20.00 28.89
N ASN A 24 -17.85 20.00 27.62
CA ASN A 24 -18.89 19.11 27.08
C ASN A 24 -18.62 18.62 25.67
N ASP A 25 -17.58 19.12 24.99
CA ASP A 25 -17.17 18.60 23.70
C ASP A 25 -16.25 17.40 23.89
N LEU A 26 -16.87 16.24 24.19
CA LEU A 26 -16.27 14.97 23.80
C LEU A 26 -15.83 15.11 22.33
N PRO A 27 -14.62 14.63 21.95
CA PRO A 27 -14.25 14.62 20.54
C PRO A 27 -15.40 13.97 19.77
N PRO A 28 -15.86 14.56 18.65
CA PRO A 28 -16.98 14.02 17.90
C PRO A 28 -16.74 12.53 17.72
N PRO A 29 -17.76 11.67 17.97
CA PRO A 29 -17.60 10.23 17.85
C PRO A 29 -16.89 9.95 16.53
N ARG A 30 -15.82 9.14 16.61
CA ARG A 30 -15.04 8.75 15.43
C ARG A 30 -16.03 8.46 14.30
N PRO A 31 -15.82 8.96 13.07
CA PRO A 31 -16.57 8.46 11.93
C PRO A 31 -16.47 6.94 12.00
N ARG A 32 -17.58 6.29 12.37
CA ARG A 32 -17.62 4.83 12.50
C ARG A 32 -17.62 4.32 11.07
N TRP A 33 -16.42 4.17 10.53
CA TRP A 33 -16.21 3.55 9.22
C TRP A 33 -16.81 2.13 9.19
N ASN A 34 -17.03 1.54 10.37
CA ASN A 34 -17.43 0.15 10.56
C ASN A 34 -18.85 0.00 11.17
N ASN A 35 -19.80 0.90 10.90
CA ASN A 35 -21.21 0.56 11.11
C ASN A 35 -21.75 -0.36 10.00
N ARG A 36 -20.94 -0.70 8.99
CA ARG A 36 -21.28 -1.76 8.05
C ARG A 36 -21.22 -3.12 8.76
N PRO A 37 -22.17 -4.02 8.46
CA PRO A 37 -22.07 -5.41 8.92
C PRO A 37 -20.72 -5.98 8.48
N THR A 38 -20.08 -6.77 9.35
CA THR A 38 -18.85 -7.47 9.03
C THR A 38 -19.07 -8.24 7.71
N PRO A 39 -18.22 -8.04 6.70
CA PRO A 39 -18.29 -8.84 5.48
C PRO A 39 -18.22 -10.32 5.83
N LYS A 40 -19.01 -11.15 5.15
CA LYS A 40 -18.96 -12.62 5.36
C LYS A 40 -17.61 -13.19 4.95
N ASP A 41 -16.95 -12.51 4.02
CA ASP A 41 -15.80 -13.00 3.29
C ASP A 41 -14.60 -12.06 3.44
N LEU A 42 -13.90 -12.22 4.56
CA LEU A 42 -12.64 -11.53 4.82
C LEU A 42 -11.46 -12.45 4.52
N TYR A 43 -10.37 -11.86 4.05
CA TYR A 43 -9.08 -12.48 3.79
C TYR A 43 -8.09 -12.02 4.86
N SER A 44 -7.35 -12.94 5.44
CA SER A 44 -6.18 -12.61 6.24
C SER A 44 -4.98 -12.31 5.34
N GLN A 45 -3.94 -11.69 5.90
CA GLN A 45 -2.67 -11.51 5.20
C GLN A 45 -2.07 -12.86 4.76
N THR A 46 -2.27 -13.92 5.56
CA THR A 46 -1.82 -15.27 5.23
C THR A 46 -2.59 -15.83 4.04
N ASP A 47 -3.89 -15.58 3.93
CA ASP A 47 -4.68 -16.03 2.77
C ASP A 47 -4.19 -15.36 1.49
N LEU A 48 -3.96 -14.05 1.51
CA LEU A 48 -3.42 -13.34 0.34
C LEU A 48 -2.03 -13.85 -0.04
N LEU A 49 -1.17 -14.13 0.94
CA LEU A 49 0.14 -14.74 0.69
C LEU A 49 0.00 -16.16 0.12
N ASN A 50 -0.94 -16.97 0.59
CA ASN A 50 -1.13 -18.34 0.08
C ASN A 50 -1.72 -18.34 -1.34
N ILE A 51 -2.60 -17.39 -1.66
CA ILE A 51 -3.23 -17.28 -2.98
C ILE A 51 -2.25 -16.71 -4.01
N PHE A 52 -1.59 -15.60 -3.68
CA PHE A 52 -0.77 -14.83 -4.63
C PHE A 52 0.73 -15.02 -4.45
N ASN A 53 1.18 -15.70 -3.38
CA ASN A 53 2.59 -16.03 -3.14
C ASN A 53 3.57 -14.84 -3.12
N HIS A 54 3.05 -13.64 -2.85
CA HIS A 54 3.81 -12.41 -2.69
C HIS A 54 3.54 -11.74 -1.33
N PRO A 55 4.58 -11.27 -0.62
CA PRO A 55 4.39 -10.43 0.55
C PRO A 55 3.63 -9.15 0.20
N GLN A 56 2.66 -8.78 1.05
CA GLN A 56 1.98 -7.51 0.95
C GLN A 56 2.87 -6.39 1.52
N ASP A 57 3.58 -5.69 0.63
CA ASP A 57 4.50 -4.64 1.05
C ASP A 57 3.89 -3.22 0.98
N SER A 58 2.86 -3.02 0.14
CA SER A 58 2.29 -1.68 -0.09
C SER A 58 0.83 -1.70 -0.58
N THR A 59 0.30 -0.54 -0.99
CA THR A 59 -1.00 -0.44 -1.66
C THR A 59 -1.00 -1.16 -3.01
N LEU A 60 0.09 -1.07 -3.77
CA LEU A 60 0.26 -1.76 -5.04
C LEU A 60 1.26 -2.88 -4.81
N THR A 61 0.78 -4.11 -4.73
CA THR A 61 1.64 -5.28 -4.54
C THR A 61 2.10 -5.76 -5.90
N PHE A 62 3.41 -5.78 -6.12
CA PHE A 62 4.01 -6.31 -7.35
C PHE A 62 4.40 -7.78 -7.17
N PHE A 63 4.63 -8.49 -8.27
CA PHE A 63 5.17 -9.84 -8.20
C PHE A 63 6.55 -9.81 -7.53
N SER A 64 6.76 -10.63 -6.51
CA SER A 64 8.00 -10.71 -5.75
C SER A 64 8.20 -12.11 -5.20
N TYR A 65 9.45 -12.48 -4.91
CA TYR A 65 9.72 -13.73 -4.22
C TYR A 65 9.24 -13.64 -2.76
N SER A 66 8.75 -14.76 -2.23
CA SER A 66 8.49 -14.88 -0.80
C SER A 66 9.78 -14.64 -0.02
N LEU A 67 9.69 -13.83 1.02
CA LEU A 67 10.83 -13.59 1.91
C LEU A 67 11.18 -14.89 2.65
N PRO A 68 12.47 -15.24 2.79
CA PRO A 68 12.86 -16.39 3.57
C PRO A 68 12.37 -16.22 5.02
N PRO A 69 11.99 -17.32 5.70
CA PRO A 69 11.56 -17.26 7.09
C PRO A 69 12.65 -16.59 7.92
N ARG A 70 12.27 -15.59 8.72
CA ARG A 70 13.20 -14.89 9.59
C ARG A 70 13.78 -15.91 10.58
N PRO A 71 15.12 -15.96 10.77
CA PRO A 71 15.70 -16.87 11.75
C PRO A 71 15.09 -16.59 13.13
N PRO A 72 14.88 -17.63 13.95
CA PRO A 72 14.34 -17.46 15.29
C PRO A 72 15.20 -16.48 16.07
N ARG A 73 14.55 -15.57 16.79
CA ARG A 73 15.27 -14.63 17.66
C ARG A 73 16.00 -15.47 18.71
N PRO A 74 17.31 -15.25 18.93
CA PRO A 74 18.03 -15.93 20.00
C PRO A 74 17.28 -15.74 21.33
N GLU A 75 17.22 -16.80 22.14
CA GLU A 75 16.61 -16.74 23.47
C GLU A 75 17.35 -15.71 24.32
N TYR A 76 16.62 -14.89 25.05
CA TYR A 76 17.21 -13.84 25.87
C TYR A 76 17.91 -14.50 27.07
N ASP A 77 19.25 -14.44 27.08
CA ASP A 77 20.06 -14.90 28.20
C ASP A 77 20.39 -13.72 29.13
N PRO A 78 19.83 -13.65 30.36
CA PRO A 78 20.09 -12.57 31.30
C PRO A 78 21.51 -12.61 31.89
N THR A 79 22.26 -13.69 31.68
CA THR A 79 23.66 -13.84 32.15
C THR A 79 24.69 -13.39 31.12
N HIS A 80 24.23 -13.08 29.90
CA HIS A 80 25.09 -12.60 28.82
C HIS A 80 25.51 -11.16 29.10
N THR A 81 26.75 -10.96 29.54
CA THR A 81 27.39 -9.64 29.56
C THR A 81 27.52 -9.10 28.14
N PRO A 82 27.43 -7.76 27.93
CA PRO A 82 27.66 -7.13 26.64
C PRO A 82 29.16 -7.11 26.31
N GLU A 83 29.82 -8.27 26.33
CA GLU A 83 31.07 -8.44 25.60
C GLU A 83 30.69 -8.51 24.13
N SER A 84 31.23 -7.57 23.35
CA SER A 84 31.02 -7.34 21.92
C SER A 84 30.40 -8.56 21.21
N PRO A 85 29.07 -8.57 20.98
CA PRO A 85 28.46 -9.68 20.27
C PRO A 85 29.23 -9.84 18.95
N PRO A 86 29.58 -11.08 18.55
CA PRO A 86 30.22 -11.29 17.26
C PRO A 86 29.37 -10.58 16.22
N LEU A 87 30.03 -9.81 15.34
CA LEU A 87 29.35 -9.09 14.27
C LEU A 87 28.37 -10.08 13.61
N PRO A 88 27.09 -9.69 13.44
CA PRO A 88 26.14 -10.57 12.78
C PRO A 88 26.78 -11.01 11.46
N PRO A 89 26.64 -12.30 11.07
CA PRO A 89 27.15 -12.75 9.79
C PRO A 89 26.64 -11.80 8.72
N SER A 90 27.51 -11.46 7.76
CA SER A 90 27.17 -10.56 6.66
C SER A 90 25.79 -10.92 6.12
N PRO A 91 24.87 -9.95 5.98
CA PRO A 91 23.52 -10.25 5.51
C PRO A 91 23.63 -11.01 4.19
N PRO A 92 22.78 -12.03 3.97
CA PRO A 92 22.78 -12.76 2.71
C PRO A 92 22.61 -11.76 1.56
N PRO A 93 23.18 -12.06 0.37
CA PRO A 93 22.99 -11.22 -0.79
C PRO A 93 21.49 -11.00 -1.02
N LEU A 94 21.12 -9.77 -1.41
CA LEU A 94 19.73 -9.45 -1.74
C LEU A 94 19.23 -10.43 -2.80
N ALA A 95 18.03 -10.97 -2.60
CA ALA A 95 17.41 -11.84 -3.58
C ALA A 95 17.35 -11.13 -4.94
N PRO A 96 17.59 -11.84 -6.06
CA PRO A 96 17.47 -11.24 -7.38
C PRO A 96 16.05 -10.68 -7.57
N PRO A 97 15.88 -9.62 -8.37
CA PRO A 97 14.55 -9.09 -8.66
C PRO A 97 13.72 -10.17 -9.35
N HIS A 98 12.43 -10.25 -8.98
CA HIS A 98 11.50 -11.17 -9.62
C HIS A 98 11.34 -10.79 -11.10
N PRO A 99 11.36 -11.77 -12.04
CA PRO A 99 11.31 -11.48 -13.48
C PRO A 99 10.02 -10.76 -13.90
N LEU A 100 8.94 -10.96 -13.14
CA LEU A 100 7.65 -10.26 -13.32
C LEU A 100 7.45 -9.08 -12.37
N GLY A 101 8.49 -8.61 -11.66
CA GLY A 101 8.36 -7.58 -10.61
C GLY A 101 8.00 -6.17 -11.08
N TYR A 102 7.70 -6.01 -12.36
CA TYR A 102 7.09 -4.84 -12.98
C TYR A 102 5.56 -4.96 -13.08
N LEU A 103 4.99 -6.13 -12.83
CA LEU A 103 3.54 -6.37 -12.84
C LEU A 103 2.94 -6.25 -11.44
N VAL A 104 1.76 -5.65 -11.35
CA VAL A 104 0.96 -5.49 -10.13
C VAL A 104 0.12 -6.76 -9.90
N SER A 105 0.42 -7.54 -8.88
CA SER A 105 -0.37 -8.72 -8.54
C SER A 105 -1.76 -8.34 -8.03
N TYR A 106 -1.83 -7.48 -7.01
CA TYR A 106 -3.09 -7.02 -6.42
C TYR A 106 -2.96 -5.63 -5.78
N VAL A 107 -4.11 -5.01 -5.52
CA VAL A 107 -4.18 -3.69 -4.86
C VAL A 107 -4.82 -3.82 -3.48
N VAL A 108 -4.26 -3.16 -2.47
CA VAL A 108 -4.86 -3.07 -1.13
C VAL A 108 -5.08 -1.62 -0.70
N LEU A 109 -6.33 -1.30 -0.43
CA LEU A 109 -6.77 0.02 0.04
C LEU A 109 -6.75 0.05 1.55
N PHE A 110 -5.73 0.68 2.12
CA PHE A 110 -5.66 0.90 3.55
C PHE A 110 -6.59 2.03 4.00
N GLY A 111 -7.21 1.86 5.17
CA GLY A 111 -8.10 2.87 5.75
C GLY A 111 -7.46 4.26 5.82
N ASN A 112 -8.16 5.26 5.28
CA ASN A 112 -7.75 6.67 5.18
C ASN A 112 -6.50 6.97 4.32
N ALA A 113 -5.86 5.95 3.72
CA ALA A 113 -4.66 6.16 2.91
C ALA A 113 -4.97 6.79 1.54
N HIS A 114 -6.16 6.48 0.99
CA HIS A 114 -6.64 6.87 -0.34
C HIS A 114 -8.04 7.49 -0.23
N PRO A 115 -8.16 8.75 0.20
CA PRO A 115 -9.46 9.39 0.43
C PRO A 115 -10.32 9.51 -0.84
N ALA A 116 -9.69 9.73 -1.99
CA ALA A 116 -10.36 9.87 -3.29
C ALA A 116 -10.93 8.54 -3.85
N TRP A 117 -10.64 7.39 -3.23
CA TRP A 117 -11.10 6.10 -3.76
C TRP A 117 -12.62 5.97 -3.83
N SER A 118 -13.35 6.49 -2.83
CA SER A 118 -14.80 6.24 -2.72
C SER A 118 -15.62 6.96 -3.79
N ASP A 119 -15.15 8.13 -4.22
CA ASP A 119 -15.88 8.99 -5.14
C ASP A 119 -15.29 8.97 -6.56
N GLU A 120 -13.95 8.91 -6.66
CA GLU A 120 -13.24 9.07 -7.93
C GLU A 120 -12.53 7.77 -8.38
N HIS A 121 -12.45 6.75 -7.50
CA HIS A 121 -11.70 5.51 -7.72
C HIS A 121 -10.22 5.76 -8.01
N GLU A 122 -9.65 6.71 -7.27
CA GLU A 122 -8.27 7.15 -7.46
C GLU A 122 -7.34 6.68 -6.36
N ILE A 123 -6.12 6.33 -6.76
CA ILE A 123 -4.99 6.01 -5.88
C ILE A 123 -3.85 6.97 -6.16
N TRP A 124 -3.31 7.53 -5.08
CA TRP A 124 -2.16 8.41 -5.14
C TRP A 124 -0.96 7.73 -4.50
N THR A 125 0.12 7.58 -5.27
CA THR A 125 1.36 6.96 -4.78
C THR A 125 2.59 7.63 -5.39
N HIS A 126 3.67 7.69 -4.61
CA HIS A 126 5.02 8.00 -5.11
C HIS A 126 5.88 6.73 -5.15
N THR A 127 5.55 5.74 -4.32
CA THR A 127 6.27 4.47 -4.26
C THR A 127 6.00 3.68 -5.54
N ASN A 128 7.08 3.18 -6.17
CA ASN A 128 7.05 2.48 -7.45
C ASN A 128 6.43 3.30 -8.61
N ALA A 129 6.41 4.63 -8.51
CA ALA A 129 5.89 5.49 -9.57
C ALA A 129 6.60 5.26 -10.91
N ASP A 130 7.92 5.15 -10.88
CA ASP A 130 8.75 4.95 -12.09
C ASP A 130 8.34 3.70 -12.86
N LYS A 131 8.10 2.58 -12.16
CA LYS A 131 7.67 1.31 -12.79
C LYS A 131 6.34 1.45 -13.53
N LEU A 132 5.41 2.21 -12.96
CA LEU A 132 4.07 2.39 -13.52
C LEU A 132 4.06 3.40 -14.66
N ILE A 133 4.92 4.42 -14.59
CA ILE A 133 5.15 5.36 -15.68
C ILE A 133 5.73 4.60 -16.89
N GLU A 134 6.79 3.80 -16.67
CA GLU A 134 7.42 3.00 -17.73
C GLU A 134 6.42 2.03 -18.39
N ASP A 135 5.60 1.35 -17.59
CA ASP A 135 4.57 0.46 -18.15
C ASP A 135 3.48 1.23 -18.90
N TYR A 136 3.06 2.40 -18.39
CA TYR A 136 2.03 3.24 -19.03
C TYR A 136 2.48 3.80 -20.40
N GLU A 137 3.74 4.22 -20.50
CA GLU A 137 4.33 4.72 -21.75
C GLU A 137 4.71 3.60 -22.71
N GLY A 138 4.93 2.39 -22.19
CA GLY A 138 5.35 1.20 -22.93
C GLY A 138 4.20 0.28 -23.32
N LYS A 139 4.29 -0.98 -22.87
CA LYS A 139 3.39 -2.08 -23.28
C LYS A 139 2.05 -2.09 -22.53
N ARG A 140 1.87 -1.25 -21.51
CA ARG A 140 0.63 -1.08 -20.73
C ARG A 140 0.08 -2.37 -20.13
N LYS A 141 0.96 -3.29 -19.73
CA LYS A 141 0.57 -4.63 -19.27
C LYS A 141 -0.23 -4.62 -17.96
N ASN A 142 -0.02 -3.61 -17.10
CA ASN A 142 -0.85 -3.42 -15.90
C ASN A 142 -2.16 -2.69 -16.20
N PHE A 143 -2.17 -1.85 -17.23
CA PHE A 143 -3.34 -1.06 -17.60
C PHE A 143 -4.34 -1.89 -18.40
N ASP A 144 -3.90 -2.88 -19.17
CA ASP A 144 -4.77 -3.64 -20.05
C ASP A 144 -5.40 -4.90 -19.47
N ARG A 145 -5.21 -5.14 -18.16
CA ARG A 145 -5.78 -6.30 -17.47
C ARG A 145 -6.56 -5.92 -16.21
N PRO A 146 -7.51 -6.77 -15.79
CA PRO A 146 -8.15 -6.62 -14.50
C PRO A 146 -7.19 -7.06 -13.37
N ILE A 147 -7.25 -6.33 -12.27
CA ILE A 147 -6.44 -6.52 -11.06
C ILE A 147 -7.41 -6.63 -9.88
N PRO A 148 -7.23 -7.61 -8.98
CA PRO A 148 -8.10 -7.74 -7.83
C PRO A 148 -7.77 -6.64 -6.83
N VAL A 149 -8.82 -5.97 -6.34
CA VAL A 149 -8.69 -4.90 -5.36
C VAL A 149 -9.30 -5.35 -4.05
N PHE A 150 -8.54 -5.15 -2.99
CA PHE A 150 -8.92 -5.45 -1.62
C PHE A 150 -8.99 -4.16 -0.82
N ARG A 151 -9.88 -4.14 0.17
CA ARG A 151 -10.04 -3.03 1.11
C ARG A 151 -9.72 -3.53 2.51
N SER A 152 -8.84 -2.83 3.22
CA SER A 152 -8.53 -3.19 4.60
C SER A 152 -9.78 -3.01 5.48
N TRP A 153 -10.16 -4.06 6.17
CA TRP A 153 -11.17 -4.05 7.21
C TRP A 153 -10.47 -3.95 8.57
N ARG A 154 -10.91 -3.02 9.43
CA ARG A 154 -10.49 -3.05 10.84
C ARG A 154 -11.49 -3.87 11.64
N GLY A 155 -11.20 -5.16 11.79
CA GLY A 155 -11.84 -5.99 12.81
C GLY A 155 -11.54 -5.49 14.24
N HIS A 156 -12.33 -5.97 15.20
CA HIS A 156 -12.17 -5.66 16.62
C HIS A 156 -10.77 -6.06 17.18
N ASP A 157 -10.14 -7.07 16.57
CA ASP A 157 -8.92 -7.73 17.09
C ASP A 157 -7.60 -7.28 16.46
N HIS A 158 -7.55 -6.09 15.86
CA HIS A 158 -6.32 -5.50 15.29
C HIS A 158 -5.62 -6.32 14.18
N ARG A 159 -6.14 -7.49 13.80
CA ARG A 159 -5.64 -8.28 12.67
C ARG A 159 -6.01 -7.57 11.37
N ALA A 160 -5.04 -7.49 10.46
CA ALA A 160 -5.25 -6.93 9.13
C ALA A 160 -6.10 -7.92 8.31
N GLU A 161 -7.40 -7.65 8.25
CA GLU A 161 -8.36 -8.35 7.43
C GLU A 161 -8.63 -7.54 6.16
N PHE A 162 -8.95 -8.21 5.07
CA PHE A 162 -9.14 -7.59 3.77
C PHE A 162 -10.45 -8.07 3.15
N GLU A 163 -11.27 -7.14 2.69
CA GLU A 163 -12.50 -7.39 1.93
C GLU A 163 -12.15 -7.33 0.44
N PHE A 164 -12.52 -8.35 -0.33
CA PHE A 164 -12.42 -8.27 -1.80
C PHE A 164 -13.55 -7.38 -2.33
N ILE A 165 -13.20 -6.28 -3.00
CA ILE A 165 -14.19 -5.31 -3.52
C ILE A 165 -14.44 -5.45 -5.03
N GLY A 166 -13.80 -6.44 -5.66
CA GLY A 166 -13.95 -6.78 -7.06
C GLY A 166 -12.68 -6.62 -7.89
N TRP A 167 -12.83 -6.88 -9.18
CA TRP A 167 -11.81 -6.71 -10.20
C TRP A 167 -11.88 -5.32 -10.82
N TRP A 168 -10.72 -4.69 -10.98
CA TRP A 168 -10.60 -3.32 -11.49
C TRP A 168 -9.48 -3.22 -12.52
N LYS A 169 -9.67 -2.37 -13.51
CA LYS A 169 -8.67 -2.05 -14.54
C LYS A 169 -8.07 -0.68 -14.24
N MET A 170 -6.75 -0.53 -14.39
CA MET A 170 -6.12 0.80 -14.36
C MET A 170 -6.44 1.50 -15.69
N ASP A 171 -7.11 2.63 -15.63
CA ASP A 171 -7.57 3.37 -16.81
C ASP A 171 -6.53 4.40 -17.24
N LEU A 172 -6.16 5.26 -16.30
CA LEU A 172 -5.39 6.46 -16.56
C LEU A 172 -4.33 6.68 -15.49
N LEU A 173 -3.15 7.12 -15.93
CA LEU A 173 -2.05 7.57 -15.09
C LEU A 173 -1.75 9.04 -15.38
N GLU A 174 -1.83 9.86 -14.33
CA GLU A 174 -1.45 11.27 -14.35
C GLU A 174 -0.17 11.46 -13.52
N ILE A 175 0.86 12.04 -14.14
CA ILE A 175 2.10 12.40 -13.45
C ILE A 175 1.90 13.74 -12.75
N VAL A 176 2.02 13.74 -11.43
CA VAL A 176 1.88 14.94 -10.60
C VAL A 176 3.26 15.41 -10.16
N GLN A 177 3.62 16.60 -10.65
CA GLN A 177 4.93 17.19 -10.39
C GLN A 177 5.11 17.54 -8.91
N PRO A 178 6.36 17.46 -8.39
CA PRO A 178 6.70 17.91 -7.06
C PRO A 178 6.24 19.34 -6.81
N GLN A 179 5.81 19.64 -5.57
CA GLN A 179 5.36 20.97 -5.14
C GLN A 179 4.19 21.59 -5.93
N SER A 180 3.54 20.84 -6.82
CA SER A 180 2.34 21.30 -7.54
C SER A 180 1.19 21.60 -6.56
N ASP A 181 0.30 22.51 -6.97
CA ASP A 181 -0.85 22.87 -6.13
C ASP A 181 -1.85 21.72 -5.98
N GLU A 182 -1.93 20.86 -6.98
CA GLU A 182 -2.73 19.63 -6.92
C GLU A 182 -2.20 18.67 -5.85
N LEU A 183 -0.88 18.43 -5.82
CA LEU A 183 -0.26 17.59 -4.80
C LEU A 183 -0.49 18.16 -3.40
N LYS A 184 -0.36 19.48 -3.22
CA LYS A 184 -0.65 20.15 -1.93
C LYS A 184 -2.12 19.97 -1.52
N ARG A 185 -3.06 20.04 -2.48
CA ARG A 185 -4.50 19.84 -2.21
C ARG A 185 -4.76 18.41 -1.72
N MET A 186 -4.25 17.41 -2.45
CA MET A 186 -4.42 16.00 -2.08
C MET A 186 -3.80 15.70 -0.71
N MET A 187 -2.59 16.19 -0.45
CA MET A 187 -1.93 15.94 0.84
C MET A 187 -2.71 16.55 2.01
N LYS A 188 -3.30 17.75 1.82
CA LYS A 188 -4.19 18.37 2.82
C LYS A 188 -5.44 17.53 3.05
N GLU A 189 -5.99 16.94 1.99
CA GLU A 189 -7.14 16.04 2.08
C GLU A 189 -6.80 14.74 2.81
N LYS A 190 -5.61 14.18 2.56
CA LYS A 190 -5.08 13.02 3.29
C LYS A 190 -4.83 13.32 4.77
N GLU A 191 -4.45 14.54 5.11
CA GLU A 191 -4.35 14.97 6.50
C GLU A 191 -5.74 15.10 7.15
N LYS A 192 -6.71 15.72 6.45
CA LYS A 192 -8.10 15.82 6.92
C LYS A 192 -8.75 14.45 7.15
N SER A 193 -8.46 13.48 6.28
CA SER A 193 -8.96 12.10 6.41
C SER A 193 -8.27 11.31 7.53
N LYS A 194 -7.30 11.90 8.25
CA LYS A 194 -6.46 11.23 9.25
C LYS A 194 -5.62 10.09 8.67
N GLY A 195 -5.24 10.20 7.39
CA GLY A 195 -4.37 9.24 6.71
C GLY A 195 -2.97 9.11 7.32
N TYR A 196 -2.52 10.12 8.08
CA TYR A 196 -1.24 10.12 8.81
C TYR A 196 -1.38 9.80 10.31
N GLY A 197 -2.56 9.35 10.76
CA GLY A 197 -2.84 9.09 12.17
C GLY A 197 -3.18 10.35 12.96
N ARG A 198 -3.32 10.18 14.29
CA ARG A 198 -3.86 11.22 15.20
C ARG A 198 -2.99 12.47 15.30
N ASN A 199 -1.68 12.30 15.12
CA ASN A 199 -0.70 13.37 15.34
C ASN A 199 -0.35 14.13 14.05
N GLY A 200 -0.92 13.74 12.91
CA GLY A 200 -0.57 14.31 11.61
C GLY A 200 0.87 14.00 11.21
N ARG A 201 1.38 14.76 10.23
CA ARG A 201 2.77 14.64 9.76
C ARG A 201 3.64 15.79 10.30
N THR A 202 4.92 15.50 10.53
CA THR A 202 5.91 16.54 10.83
C THR A 202 6.18 17.41 9.60
N ALA A 203 6.67 18.63 9.81
CA ALA A 203 7.03 19.54 8.71
C ALA A 203 8.11 18.93 7.78
N SER A 204 9.06 18.17 8.34
CA SER A 204 10.06 17.45 7.56
C SER A 204 9.44 16.39 6.66
N ALA A 205 8.55 15.54 7.20
CA ALA A 205 7.87 14.51 6.42
C ALA A 205 6.93 15.10 5.34
N TRP A 206 6.37 16.28 5.60
CA TRP A 206 5.62 17.06 4.62
C TRP A 206 6.52 17.56 3.48
N ALA A 207 7.62 18.22 3.81
CA ALA A 207 8.57 18.72 2.81
C ALA A 207 9.13 17.58 1.96
N GLU A 208 9.51 16.47 2.59
CA GLU A 208 9.98 15.26 1.93
C GLU A 208 8.92 14.70 0.97
N SER A 209 7.67 14.57 1.41
CA SER A 209 6.61 14.03 0.57
C SER A 209 6.25 14.92 -0.61
N LEU A 210 6.34 16.24 -0.45
CA LEU A 210 6.12 17.21 -1.52
C LEU A 210 7.31 17.31 -2.49
N SER A 211 8.48 16.78 -2.11
CA SER A 211 9.69 16.76 -2.93
C SER A 211 9.71 15.62 -3.94
N PHE A 212 8.95 14.56 -3.69
CA PHE A 212 8.84 13.42 -4.59
C PHE A 212 7.87 13.70 -5.73
N GLN A 213 8.10 13.02 -6.85
CA GLN A 213 7.14 12.88 -7.93
C GLN A 213 6.05 11.89 -7.49
N TRP A 214 4.80 12.26 -7.74
CA TRP A 214 3.65 11.42 -7.45
C TRP A 214 2.98 11.01 -8.76
N ILE A 215 2.30 9.88 -8.71
CA ILE A 215 1.36 9.48 -9.74
C ILE A 215 -0.04 9.38 -9.14
N LYS A 216 -1.00 9.72 -9.98
CA LYS A 216 -2.43 9.58 -9.74
C LYS A 216 -2.95 8.53 -10.69
N LEU A 217 -3.46 7.44 -10.13
CA LEU A 217 -3.99 6.30 -10.87
C LEU A 217 -5.49 6.29 -10.76
N LYS A 218 -6.18 6.23 -11.89
CA LYS A 218 -7.63 6.07 -11.95
C LYS A 218 -8.00 4.63 -12.28
N PHE A 219 -8.98 4.10 -11.57
CA PHE A 219 -9.47 2.74 -11.76
C PHE A 219 -10.89 2.72 -12.31
N ILE A 220 -11.17 1.74 -13.17
CA ILE A 220 -12.51 1.43 -13.64
C ILE A 220 -12.87 0.01 -13.19
N LYS A 221 -14.08 -0.16 -12.65
CA LYS A 221 -14.55 -1.47 -12.23
C LYS A 221 -14.83 -2.35 -13.44
N THR A 222 -14.27 -3.56 -13.44
CA THR A 222 -14.50 -4.52 -14.51
C THR A 222 -15.88 -5.17 -14.34
N THR A 223 -16.63 -5.31 -15.44
CA THR A 223 -17.96 -5.96 -15.46
C THR A 223 -17.90 -7.44 -15.80
N GLU A 224 -16.71 -7.97 -16.06
CA GLU A 224 -16.46 -9.37 -16.40
C GLU A 224 -16.71 -10.28 -15.20
N THR A 225 -17.25 -11.46 -15.47
CA THR A 225 -17.48 -12.49 -14.46
C THR A 225 -16.20 -13.28 -14.25
N LEU A 226 -15.36 -12.79 -13.35
CA LEU A 226 -14.09 -13.41 -12.98
C LEU A 226 -14.21 -14.12 -11.63
N LYS A 227 -13.41 -15.16 -11.46
CA LYS A 227 -13.37 -15.93 -10.20
C LYS A 227 -12.94 -15.04 -9.05
N GLU A 228 -13.54 -15.26 -7.89
CA GLU A 228 -13.08 -14.60 -6.68
C GLU A 228 -11.78 -15.23 -6.17
N PRO A 229 -10.91 -14.48 -5.48
CA PRO A 229 -9.68 -15.04 -4.93
C PRO A 229 -9.88 -16.25 -4.00
N LYS A 230 -11.07 -16.42 -3.42
CA LYS A 230 -11.45 -17.58 -2.58
C LYS A 230 -11.66 -18.86 -3.38
N GLU A 231 -12.02 -18.73 -4.64
CA GLU A 231 -12.26 -19.85 -5.55
C GLU A 231 -10.96 -20.32 -6.24
N LEU A 232 -9.87 -19.58 -6.04
CA LEU A 232 -8.55 -19.92 -6.55
C LEU A 232 -7.86 -20.88 -5.56
N GLY A 233 -7.22 -21.93 -6.07
CA GLY A 233 -6.41 -22.82 -5.25
C GLY A 233 -5.18 -22.12 -4.67
N GLU A 234 -4.55 -22.75 -3.69
CA GLU A 234 -3.27 -22.26 -3.14
C GLU A 234 -2.24 -22.10 -4.26
N LYS A 235 -1.59 -20.93 -4.32
CA LYS A 235 -0.59 -20.54 -5.31
C LYS A 235 -1.07 -20.51 -6.77
N GLU A 236 -2.36 -20.71 -7.03
CA GLU A 236 -2.93 -20.59 -8.38
C GLU A 236 -3.27 -19.13 -8.75
N GLY A 237 -3.29 -18.22 -7.77
CA GLY A 237 -3.64 -16.83 -7.97
C GLY A 237 -2.75 -16.13 -8.99
N GLU A 238 -1.43 -16.34 -8.92
CA GLU A 238 -0.46 -15.77 -9.86
C GLU A 238 -0.75 -16.16 -11.31
N LYS A 239 -0.95 -17.47 -11.56
CA LYS A 239 -1.23 -17.99 -12.91
C LYS A 239 -2.58 -17.50 -13.41
N TYR A 240 -3.58 -17.44 -12.54
CA TYR A 240 -4.90 -16.92 -12.89
C TYR A 240 -4.83 -15.44 -13.29
N LEU A 241 -4.09 -14.60 -12.56
CA LEU A 241 -3.90 -13.18 -12.89
C LEU A 241 -3.31 -12.97 -14.29
N LEU A 242 -2.29 -13.77 -14.63
CA LEU A 242 -1.66 -13.69 -15.95
C LEU A 242 -2.59 -14.21 -17.05
N THR A 243 -3.36 -15.26 -16.77
CA THR A 243 -4.33 -15.83 -17.72
C THR A 243 -5.44 -14.83 -18.04
N VAL A 244 -6.03 -14.20 -17.03
CA VAL A 244 -7.08 -13.19 -17.23
C VAL A 244 -6.55 -11.95 -17.97
N GLY A 245 -5.26 -11.63 -17.78
CA GLY A 245 -4.59 -10.56 -18.52
C GLY A 245 -4.12 -10.91 -19.94
N ASN A 246 -4.37 -12.14 -20.42
CA ASN A 246 -3.83 -12.66 -21.70
C ASN A 246 -2.30 -12.51 -21.82
N LEU A 247 -1.57 -12.77 -20.72
CA LEU A 247 -0.12 -12.62 -20.60
C LEU A 247 0.61 -13.97 -20.76
N ASP A 248 0.48 -14.61 -21.92
CA ASP A 248 1.01 -15.95 -22.18
C ASP A 248 2.54 -16.05 -22.10
N GLU A 249 3.25 -14.97 -22.44
CA GLU A 249 4.72 -14.91 -22.34
C GLU A 249 5.16 -14.93 -20.88
N GLU A 250 4.45 -14.19 -20.03
CA GLU A 250 4.71 -14.07 -18.60
C GLU A 250 4.39 -15.37 -17.87
N ILE A 251 3.36 -16.11 -18.29
CA ILE A 251 3.07 -17.45 -17.75
C ILE A 251 4.27 -18.37 -17.96
N LYS A 252 4.87 -18.37 -19.16
CA LYS A 252 6.07 -19.18 -19.44
C LYS A 252 7.27 -18.74 -18.60
N VAL A 253 7.40 -17.44 -18.31
CA VAL A 253 8.45 -16.90 -17.44
C VAL A 253 8.24 -17.34 -16.00
N LEU A 254 6.99 -17.28 -15.51
CA LEU A 254 6.63 -17.71 -14.16
C LEU A 254 6.93 -19.20 -13.96
N GLU A 255 6.50 -20.05 -14.89
CA GLU A 255 6.73 -21.50 -14.84
C GLU A 255 8.23 -21.83 -14.83
N LYS A 256 9.06 -21.13 -15.62
CA LYS A 256 10.52 -21.30 -15.58
C LYS A 256 11.13 -20.86 -14.25
N SER A 257 10.62 -19.78 -13.65
CA SER A 257 11.16 -19.26 -12.38
C SER A 257 10.84 -20.16 -11.18
N GLN A 258 9.72 -20.88 -11.23
CA GLN A 258 9.34 -21.82 -10.18
C GLN A 258 10.14 -23.14 -10.27
N VAL A 259 10.49 -23.59 -11.48
CA VAL A 259 11.28 -24.84 -11.68
C VAL A 259 12.75 -24.68 -11.28
N GLY A 260 13.29 -23.46 -11.23
CA GLY A 260 14.68 -23.19 -10.85
C GLY A 260 14.90 -22.90 -9.36
N GLY A 261 13.87 -23.02 -8.53
CA GLY A 261 13.89 -22.63 -7.11
C GLY A 261 13.90 -23.77 -6.09
N ASP A 262 13.95 -25.03 -6.54
CA ASP A 262 14.09 -26.24 -5.70
C ASP A 262 15.56 -26.66 -5.51
#